data_AF-A0A961XA84-F1
#
_entry.id   AF-A0A961XA84-F1
#
_cell.length_a   1.000
_cell.length_b   1.000
_cell.length_c   1.000
_cell.angle_alpha   90.00
_cell.angle_beta   90.00
_cell.angle_gamma   90.00
#
_symmetry.space_group_name_H-M   'P 1'
#
loop_
_entity.id
_entity.type
_entity.pdbx_description
1 polymer ?
#
loop_
_entity_poly.entity_id
_entity_poly.type
_entity_poly.pdbx_seq_one_letter_code
_entity_poly.pdbx_strand_id
1 'polypeptide(L)'
;MMLHKRQEPRAASAEIHEDVSRDAIADAFRKAMVSHLRSHMPGTNINEHTLLASDYLNQFRELVMLLEALAADPGNFAADLQRWQPLNYEEHFARSEFRDKDLAVAAYRRAPENVRERFDSAVARLQSEALRLVASVGNALDKKSDLKLVCDGAVSRLRILIDNANAIANGYVTDEVGRKGNALNQITIDTLFRLRKA
;
A
#
# COMPACT_ATOMS: atom_id res chain seq x y z
N MET A 1 61.27 -43.86 -31.57
CA MET A 1 59.90 -43.99 -32.12
C MET A 1 58.97 -44.32 -30.96
N MET A 2 58.49 -43.32 -30.21
CA MET A 2 57.24 -42.56 -30.36
C MET A 2 55.93 -43.37 -30.26
N LEU A 3 55.23 -43.12 -29.14
CA LEU A 3 53.76 -43.01 -28.92
C LEU A 3 52.95 -44.33 -29.00
N HIS A 4 52.11 -44.69 -28.02
CA HIS A 4 51.01 -43.89 -27.48
C HIS A 4 50.67 -44.26 -26.01
N LYS A 5 50.58 -43.24 -25.14
CA LYS A 5 49.93 -43.36 -23.83
C LYS A 5 48.42 -43.49 -24.05
N ARG A 6 47.79 -44.51 -23.46
CA ARG A 6 46.32 -44.57 -23.33
C ARG A 6 45.86 -43.39 -22.48
N GLN A 7 44.99 -42.55 -23.03
CA GLN A 7 44.19 -41.61 -22.27
C GLN A 7 43.01 -42.37 -21.69
N GLU A 8 42.93 -42.47 -20.36
CA GLU A 8 41.69 -42.82 -19.69
C GLU A 8 40.72 -41.63 -19.71
N PRO A 9 39.39 -41.87 -19.80
CA PRO A 9 38.42 -40.81 -19.86
C PRO A 9 38.27 -40.19 -18.48
N ARG A 10 38.94 -39.06 -18.23
CA ARG A 10 38.68 -38.25 -17.05
C ARG A 10 37.44 -37.40 -17.33
N ALA A 11 36.26 -38.03 -17.23
CA ALA A 11 35.02 -37.32 -16.99
C ALA A 11 35.15 -36.70 -15.59
N ALA A 12 35.75 -35.51 -15.52
CA ALA A 12 35.53 -34.62 -14.41
C ALA A 12 34.07 -34.17 -14.56
N SER A 13 33.16 -34.95 -13.97
CA SER A 13 31.86 -34.43 -13.58
C SER A 13 32.15 -33.24 -12.69
N ALA A 14 32.11 -32.04 -13.27
CA ALA A 14 32.07 -30.82 -12.50
C ALA A 14 30.75 -30.88 -11.74
N GLU A 15 30.79 -31.46 -10.55
CA GLU A 15 29.73 -31.29 -9.57
C GLU A 15 29.66 -29.78 -9.30
N ILE A 16 28.70 -29.13 -9.95
CA ILE A 16 28.29 -27.78 -9.60
C ILE A 16 27.55 -27.90 -8.28
N HIS A 17 28.30 -28.11 -7.20
CA HIS A 17 27.81 -27.87 -5.85
C HIS A 17 27.95 -26.37 -5.59
N GLU A 18 27.07 -25.60 -6.23
CA GLU A 18 26.81 -24.25 -5.76
C GLU A 18 26.08 -24.41 -4.43
N ASP A 19 26.77 -24.15 -3.33
CA ASP A 19 26.21 -24.24 -1.98
C ASP A 19 25.20 -23.09 -1.84
N VAL A 20 23.97 -23.32 -2.30
CA VAL A 20 22.92 -22.30 -2.31
C VAL A 20 22.57 -22.00 -0.85
N SER A 21 22.99 -20.82 -0.38
CA SER A 21 22.67 -20.36 0.97
C SER A 21 21.15 -20.39 1.20
N ARG A 22 20.75 -20.71 2.43
CA ARG A 22 19.34 -20.66 2.87
C ARG A 22 18.69 -19.31 2.55
N ASP A 23 19.46 -18.23 2.64
CA ASP A 23 18.98 -16.88 2.33
C ASP A 23 18.68 -16.71 0.83
N ALA A 24 19.51 -17.29 -0.04
CA ALA A 24 19.28 -17.27 -1.49
C ALA A 24 18.03 -18.07 -1.88
N ILE A 25 17.78 -19.21 -1.22
CA ILE A 25 16.55 -20.00 -1.41
C ILE A 25 15.33 -19.21 -0.96
N ALA A 26 15.39 -18.57 0.22
CA ALA A 26 14.30 -17.76 0.74
C ALA A 26 13.99 -16.56 -0.18
N ASP A 27 15.01 -15.91 -0.72
CA ASP A 27 14.87 -14.81 -1.67
C ASP A 27 14.24 -15.25 -2.98
N ALA A 28 14.70 -16.36 -3.56
CA ALA A 28 14.13 -16.92 -4.78
C ALA A 28 12.65 -17.28 -4.58
N PHE A 29 12.32 -17.91 -3.44
CA PHE A 29 10.94 -18.24 -3.09
C PHE A 29 10.07 -16.99 -2.93
N ARG A 30 10.54 -15.97 -2.20
CA ARG A 30 9.82 -14.68 -2.07
C ARG A 30 9.55 -14.04 -3.43
N LYS A 31 10.56 -13.99 -4.31
CA LYS A 31 10.43 -13.43 -5.66
C LYS A 31 9.40 -14.21 -6.49
N ALA A 32 9.44 -15.54 -6.45
CA ALA A 32 8.48 -16.39 -7.16
C ALA A 32 7.05 -16.17 -6.64
N MET A 33 6.85 -16.12 -5.32
CA MET A 33 5.54 -15.83 -4.72
C MET A 33 5.00 -14.47 -5.16
N VAL A 34 5.83 -13.42 -5.10
CA VAL A 34 5.41 -12.07 -5.52
C VAL A 34 5.06 -12.04 -7.01
N SER A 35 5.85 -12.72 -7.85
CA SER A 35 5.56 -12.85 -9.28
C SER A 35 4.22 -13.55 -9.53
N HIS A 36 3.92 -14.61 -8.76
CA HIS A 36 2.66 -15.33 -8.86
C HIS A 36 1.47 -14.45 -8.43
N LEU A 37 1.59 -13.72 -7.32
CA LEU A 37 0.53 -12.79 -6.90
C LEU A 37 0.27 -11.71 -7.96
N ARG A 38 1.34 -11.14 -8.55
CA ARG A 38 1.24 -10.13 -9.61
C ARG A 38 0.46 -10.62 -10.81
N SER A 39 0.58 -11.90 -11.21
CA SER A 39 -0.18 -12.40 -12.36
C SER A 39 -1.69 -12.44 -12.13
N HIS A 40 -2.17 -12.25 -10.90
CA HIS A 40 -3.59 -12.24 -10.53
C HIS A 40 -4.12 -10.82 -10.26
N MET A 41 -3.26 -9.79 -10.32
CA MET A 41 -3.63 -8.39 -10.08
C MET A 41 -4.27 -7.66 -11.26
N PRO A 42 -4.06 -8.03 -12.53
CA PRO A 42 -4.73 -7.36 -13.65
C PRO A 42 -6.26 -7.38 -13.49
N GLY A 43 -6.90 -6.20 -13.64
CA GLY A 43 -8.35 -6.05 -13.47
C GLY A 43 -8.82 -5.99 -12.00
N THR A 44 -7.89 -5.89 -11.06
CA THR A 44 -8.17 -5.59 -9.64
C THR A 44 -7.72 -4.17 -9.30
N ASN A 45 -8.11 -3.69 -8.13
CA ASN A 45 -7.65 -2.39 -7.59
C ASN A 45 -6.36 -2.50 -6.75
N ILE A 46 -5.61 -3.59 -6.94
CA ILE A 46 -4.30 -3.81 -6.32
C ILE A 46 -3.23 -3.37 -7.31
N ASN A 47 -2.33 -2.49 -6.88
CA ASN A 47 -1.25 -2.01 -7.73
C ASN A 47 -0.11 -3.05 -7.80
N GLU A 48 0.30 -3.42 -9.01
CA GLU A 48 1.29 -4.47 -9.26
C GLU A 48 2.70 -4.16 -8.72
N HIS A 49 3.03 -2.88 -8.61
CA HIS A 49 4.35 -2.42 -8.16
C HIS A 49 4.41 -2.31 -6.63
N THR A 50 3.42 -1.67 -6.04
CA THR A 50 3.38 -1.42 -4.58
C THR A 50 2.80 -2.61 -3.80
N LEU A 51 2.00 -3.46 -4.46
CA LEU A 51 1.23 -4.55 -3.87
C LEU A 51 0.17 -4.05 -2.86
N LEU A 52 -0.28 -2.80 -3.01
CA LEU A 52 -1.28 -2.16 -2.16
C LEU A 52 -2.62 -2.03 -2.89
N ALA A 53 -3.71 -2.28 -2.19
CA ALA A 53 -5.08 -2.11 -2.68
C ALA A 53 -5.62 -0.74 -2.30
N SER A 54 -6.06 0.04 -3.29
CA SER A 54 -6.64 1.37 -3.05
C SER A 54 -8.01 1.33 -2.38
N ASP A 55 -8.74 0.20 -2.48
CA ASP A 55 -10.02 -0.05 -1.80
C ASP A 55 -9.92 0.10 -0.28
N TYR A 56 -8.74 -0.11 0.31
CA TYR A 56 -8.55 0.13 1.75
C TYR A 56 -8.99 1.55 2.17
N LEU A 57 -8.76 2.53 1.30
CA LEU A 57 -9.07 3.92 1.57
C LEU A 57 -10.56 4.23 1.43
N ASN A 58 -11.38 3.29 0.96
CA ASN A 58 -12.81 3.49 0.75
C ASN A 58 -13.54 3.82 2.06
N GLN A 59 -13.14 3.22 3.19
CA GLN A 59 -13.72 3.52 4.51
C GLN A 59 -13.61 5.01 4.91
N PHE A 60 -12.59 5.72 4.41
CA PHE A 60 -12.40 7.15 4.66
C PHE A 60 -13.16 8.01 3.65
N ARG A 61 -13.35 7.52 2.42
CA ARG A 61 -14.23 8.17 1.44
C ARG A 61 -15.69 8.10 1.89
N GLU A 62 -16.09 6.96 2.43
CA GLU A 62 -17.39 6.78 3.09
C GLU A 62 -17.55 7.74 4.28
N LEU A 63 -16.51 7.92 5.11
CA LEU A 63 -16.54 8.95 6.16
C LEU A 63 -16.73 10.35 5.57
N VAL A 64 -16.04 10.70 4.49
CA VAL A 64 -16.23 12.00 3.82
C VAL A 64 -17.70 12.17 3.38
N MET A 65 -18.27 11.16 2.73
CA MET A 65 -19.68 11.18 2.31
C MET A 65 -20.63 11.30 3.52
N LEU A 66 -20.33 10.60 4.62
CA LEU A 66 -21.10 10.66 5.85
C LEU A 66 -21.07 12.07 6.46
N LEU A 67 -19.91 12.74 6.47
CA LEU A 67 -19.78 14.12 6.97
C LEU A 67 -20.53 15.13 6.09
N GLU A 68 -20.52 14.95 4.77
CA GLU A 68 -21.29 15.77 3.83
C GLU A 68 -22.80 15.57 4.06
N ALA A 69 -23.25 14.33 4.20
CA ALA A 69 -24.65 14.00 4.48
C ALA A 69 -25.11 14.54 5.86
N LEU A 70 -24.27 14.38 6.88
CA LEU A 70 -24.52 14.90 8.23
C LEU A 70 -24.64 16.43 8.27
N ALA A 71 -23.86 17.15 7.47
CA ALA A 71 -23.96 18.60 7.39
C ALA A 71 -25.33 19.07 6.83
N ALA A 72 -25.93 18.27 5.94
CA ALA A 72 -27.23 18.55 5.36
C ALA A 72 -28.39 18.07 6.24
N ASP A 73 -28.23 16.91 6.89
CA ASP A 73 -29.26 16.27 7.72
C ASP A 73 -28.66 15.68 9.01
N PRO A 74 -28.41 16.52 10.04
CA PRO A 74 -27.78 16.07 11.28
C PRO A 74 -28.59 14.99 12.01
N GLY A 75 -29.93 15.04 11.91
CA GLY A 75 -30.82 14.15 12.66
C GLY A 75 -30.74 12.71 12.20
N ASN A 76 -30.58 12.48 10.89
CA ASN A 76 -30.54 11.14 10.32
C ASN A 76 -29.15 10.47 10.40
N PHE A 77 -28.06 11.25 10.33
CA PHE A 77 -26.70 10.70 10.21
C PHE A 77 -25.86 10.76 11.50
N ALA A 78 -26.32 11.43 12.56
CA ALA A 78 -25.53 11.55 13.81
C ALA A 78 -25.18 10.18 14.43
N ALA A 79 -26.12 9.23 14.41
CA ALA A 79 -25.89 7.89 14.96
C ALA A 79 -24.84 7.10 14.15
N ASP A 80 -24.82 7.28 12.84
CA ASP A 80 -23.82 6.64 11.97
C ASP A 80 -22.43 7.20 12.21
N LEU A 81 -22.30 8.52 12.41
CA LEU A 81 -21.02 9.15 12.78
C LEU A 81 -20.51 8.61 14.12
N GLN A 82 -21.38 8.44 15.11
CA GLN A 82 -21.00 7.90 16.43
C GLN A 82 -20.52 6.44 16.36
N ARG A 83 -21.01 5.67 15.39
CA ARG A 83 -20.63 4.27 15.18
C ARG A 83 -19.39 4.11 14.30
N TRP A 84 -19.03 5.14 13.54
CA TRP A 84 -17.89 5.08 12.64
C TRP A 84 -16.58 4.92 13.42
N GLN A 85 -15.79 3.92 13.02
CA GLN A 85 -14.44 3.70 13.54
C GLN A 85 -13.54 3.22 12.38
N PRO A 86 -12.27 3.66 12.34
CA PRO A 86 -11.33 3.19 11.34
C PRO A 86 -10.94 1.73 11.60
N LEU A 87 -10.78 0.96 10.53
CA LEU A 87 -10.28 -0.41 10.55
C LEU A 87 -8.85 -0.45 10.03
N ASN A 88 -8.02 -1.34 10.59
CA ASN A 88 -6.71 -1.62 10.00
C ASN A 88 -6.86 -2.32 8.63
N TYR A 89 -5.75 -2.44 7.90
CA TYR A 89 -5.77 -2.96 6.53
C TYR A 89 -6.41 -4.34 6.41
N GLU A 90 -6.02 -5.28 7.26
CA GLU A 90 -6.53 -6.64 7.23
C GLU A 90 -7.98 -6.72 7.72
N GLU A 91 -8.33 -5.97 8.77
CA GLU A 91 -9.70 -5.87 9.29
C GLU A 91 -10.68 -5.31 8.25
N HIS A 92 -10.26 -4.28 7.51
CA HIS A 92 -11.07 -3.67 6.46
C HIS A 92 -11.41 -4.71 5.40
N PHE A 93 -10.42 -5.42 4.87
CA PHE A 93 -10.64 -6.44 3.85
C PHE A 93 -11.39 -7.67 4.35
N ALA A 94 -11.22 -8.05 5.61
CA ALA A 94 -12.01 -9.12 6.21
C ALA A 94 -13.52 -8.81 6.21
N ARG A 95 -13.88 -7.53 6.39
CA ARG A 95 -15.27 -7.05 6.48
C ARG A 95 -15.84 -6.50 5.16
N SER A 96 -15.00 -6.16 4.19
CA SER A 96 -15.46 -5.55 2.94
C SER A 96 -16.01 -6.57 1.94
N GLU A 97 -16.81 -6.06 1.01
CA GLU A 97 -17.31 -6.79 -0.16
C GLU A 97 -16.29 -6.81 -1.32
N PHE A 98 -15.04 -6.39 -1.06
CA PHE A 98 -14.00 -6.38 -2.08
C PHE A 98 -13.72 -7.82 -2.55
N ARG A 99 -13.99 -8.07 -3.83
CA ARG A 99 -13.90 -9.41 -4.44
C ARG A 99 -12.55 -10.08 -4.22
N ASP A 100 -11.48 -9.30 -4.35
CA ASP A 100 -10.10 -9.79 -4.35
C ASP A 100 -9.40 -9.57 -2.97
N LYS A 101 -10.17 -9.61 -1.87
CA LYS A 101 -9.69 -9.31 -0.50
C LYS A 101 -8.54 -10.19 0.00
N ASP A 102 -8.59 -11.49 -0.26
CA ASP A 102 -7.52 -12.40 0.17
C ASP A 102 -6.23 -12.13 -0.61
N LEU A 103 -6.36 -11.81 -1.90
CA LEU A 103 -5.23 -11.37 -2.73
C LEU A 103 -4.65 -10.04 -2.20
N ALA A 104 -5.49 -9.08 -1.83
CA ALA A 104 -5.06 -7.79 -1.28
C ALA A 104 -4.27 -7.95 0.04
N VAL A 105 -4.74 -8.81 0.95
CA VAL A 105 -4.04 -9.08 2.21
C VAL A 105 -2.73 -9.84 1.96
N ALA A 106 -2.73 -10.85 1.08
CA ALA A 106 -1.54 -11.61 0.74
C ALA A 106 -0.46 -10.76 0.05
N ALA A 107 -0.89 -9.82 -0.80
CA ALA A 107 -0.07 -8.84 -1.50
C ALA A 107 0.53 -7.82 -0.52
N TYR A 108 -0.29 -7.23 0.35
CA TYR A 108 0.14 -6.26 1.37
C TYR A 108 1.23 -6.83 2.29
N ARG A 109 1.09 -8.08 2.75
CA ARG A 109 2.10 -8.75 3.59
C ARG A 109 3.46 -8.91 2.89
N ARG A 110 3.48 -8.86 1.55
CA ARG A 110 4.67 -9.02 0.71
C ARG A 110 5.06 -7.72 -0.02
N ALA A 111 4.37 -6.62 0.26
CA ALA A 111 4.72 -5.30 -0.25
C ALA A 111 6.18 -4.97 0.07
N PRO A 112 6.90 -4.25 -0.80
CA PRO A 112 8.24 -3.76 -0.49
C PRO A 112 8.22 -2.98 0.83
N GLU A 113 9.14 -3.30 1.74
CA GLU A 113 9.13 -2.79 3.12
C GLU A 113 9.05 -1.26 3.17
N ASN A 114 9.90 -0.57 2.40
CA ASN A 114 9.91 0.89 2.29
C ASN A 114 8.58 1.48 1.78
N VAL A 115 7.85 0.76 0.92
CA VAL A 115 6.54 1.18 0.40
C VAL A 115 5.47 0.97 1.47
N ARG A 116 5.49 -0.19 2.13
CA ARG A 116 4.55 -0.53 3.20
C ARG A 116 4.68 0.43 4.37
N GLU A 117 5.90 0.71 4.85
CA GLU A 117 6.14 1.66 5.94
C GLU A 117 5.63 3.07 5.64
N ARG A 118 5.87 3.56 4.42
CA ARG A 118 5.37 4.88 3.99
C ARG A 118 3.85 4.91 3.97
N PHE A 119 3.24 3.86 3.45
CA PHE A 119 1.78 3.75 3.39
C PHE A 119 1.18 3.65 4.80
N ASP A 120 1.71 2.78 5.66
CA ASP A 120 1.24 2.60 7.03
C ASP A 120 1.38 3.89 7.85
N SER A 121 2.48 4.64 7.65
CA SER A 121 2.67 5.96 8.27
C SER A 121 1.64 6.99 7.80
N ALA A 122 1.36 7.03 6.49
CA ALA A 122 0.34 7.91 5.93
C ALA A 122 -1.07 7.55 6.44
N VAL A 123 -1.38 6.25 6.52
CA VAL A 123 -2.64 5.73 7.05
C VAL A 123 -2.78 6.03 8.54
N ALA A 124 -1.73 5.84 9.35
CA ALA A 124 -1.76 6.15 10.77
C ALA A 124 -2.05 7.64 11.02
N ARG A 125 -1.47 8.54 10.20
CA ARG A 125 -1.78 9.98 10.23
C ARG A 125 -3.23 10.25 9.83
N LEU A 126 -3.72 9.60 8.78
CA LEU A 126 -5.11 9.73 8.31
C LEU A 126 -6.11 9.24 9.37
N GLN A 127 -5.89 8.07 9.97
CA GLN A 127 -6.73 7.52 11.04
C GLN A 127 -6.77 8.44 12.26
N SER A 128 -5.60 8.90 12.71
CA SER A 128 -5.50 9.82 13.84
C SER A 128 -6.25 11.13 13.58
N GLU A 129 -6.12 11.68 12.37
CA GLU A 129 -6.86 12.88 11.99
C GLU A 129 -8.36 12.64 11.87
N ALA A 130 -8.78 11.53 11.26
CA ALA A 130 -10.18 11.17 11.12
C ALA A 130 -10.86 11.08 12.50
N LEU A 131 -10.24 10.42 13.48
CA LEU A 131 -10.76 10.35 14.85
C LEU A 131 -10.88 11.74 15.50
N ARG A 132 -9.87 12.61 15.33
CA ARG A 132 -9.94 13.99 15.84
C ARG A 132 -11.09 14.78 15.21
N LEU A 133 -11.27 14.65 13.90
CA LEU A 133 -12.32 15.36 13.15
C LEU A 133 -13.71 14.84 13.52
N VAL A 134 -13.89 13.51 13.62
CA VAL A 134 -15.13 12.89 14.09
C VAL A 134 -15.50 13.40 15.49
N ALA A 135 -14.54 13.47 16.42
CA ALA A 135 -14.77 14.04 17.75
C ALA A 135 -15.13 15.54 17.69
N SER A 136 -14.46 16.31 16.82
CA SER A 136 -14.77 17.74 16.61
C SER A 136 -16.18 17.95 16.09
N VAL A 137 -16.62 17.14 15.13
CA VAL A 137 -17.97 17.18 14.55
C VAL A 137 -19.00 16.72 15.59
N GLY A 138 -18.72 15.67 16.36
CA GLY A 138 -19.56 15.22 17.48
C GLY A 138 -19.81 16.34 18.49
N ASN A 139 -18.77 17.06 18.90
CA ASN A 139 -18.91 18.21 19.78
C ASN A 139 -19.76 19.35 19.17
N ALA A 140 -19.68 19.55 17.85
CA ALA A 140 -20.47 20.56 17.16
C ALA A 140 -21.96 20.19 17.08
N LEU A 141 -22.27 18.90 16.91
CA LEU A 141 -23.63 18.36 17.00
C LEU A 141 -24.25 18.62 18.37
N ASP A 142 -23.52 18.30 19.44
CA ASP A 142 -24.02 18.44 20.82
C ASP A 142 -24.27 19.90 21.20
N LYS A 143 -23.38 20.81 20.78
CA LYS A 143 -23.45 22.24 21.11
C LYS A 143 -24.37 23.03 20.17
N LYS A 144 -24.92 22.42 19.12
CA LYS A 144 -25.67 23.09 18.04
C LYS A 144 -24.92 24.30 17.48
N SER A 145 -23.59 24.19 17.38
CA SER A 145 -22.73 25.25 16.84
C SER A 145 -22.69 25.18 15.31
N ASP A 146 -21.74 25.87 14.68
CA ASP A 146 -21.55 25.92 13.22
C ASP A 146 -21.10 24.57 12.63
N LEU A 147 -21.98 23.57 12.69
CA LEU A 147 -21.75 22.19 12.28
C LEU A 147 -21.34 22.10 10.82
N LYS A 148 -21.98 22.88 9.95
CA LYS A 148 -21.68 22.90 8.52
C LYS A 148 -20.23 23.33 8.28
N LEU A 149 -19.77 24.40 8.92
CA LEU A 149 -18.38 24.85 8.79
C LEU A 149 -17.39 23.79 9.28
N VAL A 150 -17.69 23.12 10.40
CA VAL A 150 -16.82 22.07 10.96
C VAL A 150 -16.77 20.86 10.02
N CYS A 151 -17.91 20.43 9.47
CA CYS A 151 -17.97 19.34 8.49
C CYS A 151 -17.21 19.68 7.20
N ASP A 152 -17.42 20.88 6.62
CA ASP A 152 -16.75 21.31 5.39
C ASP A 152 -15.22 21.33 5.55
N GLY A 153 -14.74 21.80 6.71
CA GLY A 153 -13.32 21.78 7.07
C GLY A 153 -12.78 20.36 7.23
N ALA A 154 -13.52 19.48 7.91
CA ALA A 154 -13.15 18.08 8.09
C ALA A 154 -13.08 17.32 6.76
N VAL A 155 -14.07 17.50 5.88
CA VAL A 155 -14.12 16.91 4.53
C VAL A 155 -12.90 17.33 3.71
N SER A 156 -12.59 18.63 3.69
CA SER A 156 -11.45 19.17 2.95
C SER A 156 -10.13 18.57 3.46
N ARG A 157 -9.98 18.45 4.77
CA ARG A 157 -8.79 17.87 5.40
C ARG A 157 -8.63 16.39 5.11
N LEU A 158 -9.71 15.61 5.19
CA LEU A 158 -9.70 14.19 4.89
C LEU A 158 -9.34 13.92 3.43
N ARG A 159 -9.89 14.67 2.48
CA ARG A 159 -9.58 14.53 1.05
C ARG A 159 -8.08 14.65 0.76
N ILE A 160 -7.40 15.63 1.37
CA ILE A 160 -5.95 15.81 1.23
C ILE A 160 -5.17 14.58 1.73
N LEU A 161 -5.55 14.04 2.89
CA LEU A 161 -4.87 12.90 3.50
C LEU A 161 -5.16 11.58 2.74
N ILE A 162 -6.40 11.41 2.26
CA ILE A 162 -6.79 10.30 1.39
C ILE A 162 -5.99 10.35 0.09
N ASP A 163 -5.86 11.51 -0.54
CA ASP A 163 -5.10 11.67 -1.78
C ASP A 163 -3.60 11.36 -1.58
N ASN A 164 -3.04 11.72 -0.43
CA ASN A 164 -1.66 11.37 -0.08
C ASN A 164 -1.49 9.84 0.03
N ALA A 165 -2.32 9.17 0.83
CA ALA A 165 -2.25 7.72 0.97
C ALA A 165 -2.52 7.00 -0.36
N ASN A 166 -3.45 7.51 -1.16
CA ASN A 166 -3.79 6.98 -2.48
C ASN A 166 -2.63 7.14 -3.47
N ALA A 167 -1.88 8.24 -3.38
CA ALA A 167 -0.69 8.45 -4.19
C ALA A 167 0.38 7.37 -3.89
N ILE A 168 0.63 7.11 -2.61
CA ILE A 168 1.58 6.07 -2.17
C ILE A 168 1.10 4.68 -2.61
N ALA A 169 -0.18 4.35 -2.43
CA ALA A 169 -0.77 3.08 -2.85
C ALA A 169 -0.57 2.83 -4.36
N ASN A 170 -0.60 3.88 -5.17
CA ASN A 170 -0.40 3.80 -6.62
C ASN A 170 1.07 3.97 -7.07
N GLY A 171 2.01 4.13 -6.14
CA GLY A 171 3.44 4.25 -6.47
C GLY A 171 3.88 5.65 -6.91
N TYR A 172 3.08 6.68 -6.64
CA TYR A 172 3.48 8.07 -6.84
C TYR A 172 4.26 8.59 -5.62
N VAL A 173 5.32 9.35 -5.87
CA VAL A 173 5.97 10.17 -4.84
C VAL A 173 5.26 11.52 -4.83
N THR A 174 4.78 11.90 -3.66
CA THR A 174 4.33 13.27 -3.38
C THR A 174 5.51 14.03 -2.78
N ASP A 175 6.12 14.92 -3.57
CA ASP A 175 7.07 15.90 -3.03
C ASP A 175 6.30 16.92 -2.16
N GLU A 176 6.98 17.60 -1.22
CA GLU A 176 6.37 18.57 -0.28
C GLU A 176 5.56 19.72 -0.95
N VAL A 177 5.65 19.84 -2.28
CA VAL A 177 4.98 20.83 -3.13
C VAL A 177 3.77 20.24 -3.91
N GLY A 178 3.34 19.01 -3.60
CA GLY A 178 2.12 18.42 -4.18
C GLY A 178 2.22 18.02 -5.66
N ARG A 179 3.45 17.95 -6.22
CA ARG A 179 3.68 17.45 -7.58
C ARG A 179 3.63 15.91 -7.58
N LYS A 180 2.74 15.33 -8.38
CA LYS A 180 2.68 13.87 -8.61
C LYS A 180 3.83 13.45 -9.52
N GLY A 181 4.86 12.81 -8.97
CA GLY A 181 5.94 12.17 -9.72
C GLY A 181 5.82 10.65 -9.68
N ASN A 182 6.13 9.96 -10.78
CA ASN A 182 6.20 8.49 -10.79
C ASN A 182 7.52 8.05 -10.11
N ALA A 183 7.44 7.27 -9.02
CA ALA A 183 8.62 6.80 -8.28
C ALA A 183 9.57 5.97 -9.16
N LEU A 184 9.04 5.27 -10.17
CA LEU A 184 9.83 4.39 -11.05
C LEU A 184 10.71 5.15 -12.05
N ASN A 185 10.40 6.42 -12.35
CA ASN A 185 11.25 7.27 -13.19
C ASN A 185 12.30 8.05 -12.37
N GLN A 186 12.32 7.90 -11.05
CA GLN A 186 13.31 8.51 -10.15
C GLN A 186 14.38 7.53 -9.68
N ILE A 187 14.58 6.39 -10.37
CA ILE A 187 15.93 5.81 -10.41
C ILE A 187 16.77 6.82 -11.17
N THR A 188 17.38 7.74 -10.42
CA THR A 188 18.27 8.77 -10.95
C THR A 188 19.34 8.06 -11.79
N ILE A 189 19.72 8.65 -12.93
CA ILE A 189 20.77 8.12 -13.83
C ILE A 189 22.04 7.74 -13.03
N ASP A 190 22.33 8.41 -11.92
CA ASP A 190 23.41 8.09 -10.98
C ASP A 190 23.34 6.69 -10.34
N THR A 191 22.16 6.11 -10.21
CA THR A 191 21.95 4.75 -9.69
C THR A 191 22.25 3.70 -10.76
N LEU A 192 21.96 4.01 -12.04
CA LEU A 192 22.29 3.15 -13.18
C LEU A 192 23.81 3.09 -13.44
N PHE A 193 24.57 4.14 -13.12
CA PHE A 193 26.03 4.13 -13.25
C PHE A 193 26.77 3.44 -12.10
N ARG A 194 26.16 3.30 -10.91
CA ARG A 194 26.77 2.57 -9.78
C ARG A 194 26.70 1.05 -9.89
N LEU A 195 25.76 0.50 -10.67
CA LEU A 195 25.65 -0.96 -10.89
C LEU A 195 26.53 -1.50 -12.03
N ARG A 196 27.27 -0.63 -12.74
CA ARG A 196 28.19 -1.04 -13.83
C ARG A 196 29.67 -1.03 -13.42
N LYS A 197 29.97 -0.75 -12.15
CA LYS A 197 31.35 -0.76 -11.59
C LYS A 197 31.50 -1.65 -10.35
N ALA A 198 30.82 -2.80 -10.34
CA ALA A 198 31.17 -3.92 -9.48
C ALA A 198 31.46 -5.13 -10.37
#